data_AF-A0A385Q2M2-F1
#
_entry.id   AF-A0A385Q2M2-F1
#
_cell.length_a   1.000
_cell.length_b   1.000
_cell.length_c   1.000
_cell.angle_alpha   90.00
_cell.angle_beta   90.00
_cell.angle_gamma   90.00
#
_symmetry.space_group_name_H-M   'P 1'
#
loop_
_entity.id
_entity.type
_entity.pdbx_description
1 polymer ?
#
loop_
_entity_poly.entity_id
_entity_poly.type
_entity_poly.pdbx_seq_one_letter_code
_entity_poly.pdbx_strand_id
1 'polypeptide(L)'
;MRFIRQFLIILLVSFLGEVLKAILPLPIPASIYGLVIMLALLVSNVVKLEHVEGASMFLIDIMPLMFIPASAGLIDIWPNLKPVLLPIVIITLVSTILVMVVSGKVTEFVIKLSEDKKKVESDR
;
A
#
# COMPACT_ATOMS: atom_id res chain seq x y z
N MET A 1 21.89 -4.99 18.97
CA MET A 1 20.64 -5.68 19.37
C MET A 1 19.36 -4.87 19.12
N ARG A 2 19.39 -3.53 19.04
CA ARG A 2 18.17 -2.72 18.76
C ARG A 2 17.53 -3.08 17.42
N PHE A 3 18.29 -3.14 16.32
CA PHE A 3 17.81 -3.55 14.99
C PHE A 3 17.09 -4.90 14.97
N ILE A 4 17.63 -5.93 15.63
CA ILE A 4 16.99 -7.26 15.73
C ILE A 4 15.61 -7.15 16.40
N ARG A 5 15.48 -6.33 17.43
CA ARG A 5 14.20 -6.13 18.13
C ARG A 5 13.19 -5.42 17.23
N GLN A 6 13.62 -4.37 16.52
CA GLN A 6 12.77 -3.64 15.59
C GLN A 6 12.28 -4.56 14.46
N PHE A 7 13.18 -5.37 13.89
CA PHE A 7 12.85 -6.36 12.88
C PHE A 7 11.88 -7.44 13.39
N LEU A 8 12.08 -7.94 14.62
CA LEU A 8 11.17 -8.90 15.24
C LEU A 8 9.77 -8.34 15.45
N ILE A 9 9.63 -7.06 15.81
CA ILE A 9 8.31 -6.41 15.93
C ILE A 9 7.61 -6.41 14.57
N ILE A 10 8.32 -6.03 13.51
CA ILE A 10 7.78 -6.03 12.14
C ILE A 10 7.36 -7.45 11.73
N LEU A 11 8.19 -8.45 11.99
CA LEU A 11 7.87 -9.86 11.69
C LEU A 11 6.65 -10.37 12.48
N LEU A 12 6.55 -10.07 13.77
CA LEU A 12 5.41 -10.48 14.59
C LEU A 12 4.11 -9.87 14.09
N VAL A 13 4.10 -8.58 13.76
CA VAL A 13 2.92 -7.92 13.21
C VAL A 13 2.55 -8.48 11.84
N SER A 14 3.55 -8.77 11.00
CA SER A 14 3.33 -9.40 9.69
C SER A 14 2.73 -10.81 9.82
N PHE A 15 3.24 -11.59 10.78
CA PHE A 15 2.71 -12.92 11.09
C PHE A 15 1.27 -12.86 11.62
N LEU A 16 0.97 -11.92 12.51
CA LEU A 16 -0.40 -11.68 12.97
C LEU A 16 -1.35 -11.32 11.82
N GLY A 17 -0.88 -10.58 10.81
CA GLY A 17 -1.64 -10.30 9.59
C GLY A 17 -2.01 -11.56 8.81
N GLU A 18 -1.10 -12.53 8.69
CA GLU A 18 -1.37 -13.82 8.05
C GLU A 18 -2.34 -14.68 8.86
N VAL A 19 -2.16 -14.73 10.18
CA VAL A 19 -3.09 -15.41 11.10
C VAL A 19 -4.49 -14.80 10.99
N LEU A 20 -4.59 -13.48 10.93
CA LEU A 20 -5.87 -12.79 10.82
C LEU A 20 -6.56 -13.07 9.48
N LYS A 21 -5.81 -13.10 8.38
CA LYS A 21 -6.33 -13.52 7.06
C LYS A 21 -6.78 -14.98 7.05
N ALA A 22 -6.10 -15.87 7.77
CA ALA A 22 -6.51 -17.27 7.87
C ALA A 22 -7.85 -17.42 8.61
N ILE A 23 -8.14 -16.53 9.56
CA ILE A 23 -9.39 -16.54 10.34
C ILE A 23 -10.51 -15.77 9.63
N LEU A 24 -10.19 -14.63 9.00
CA LEU A 24 -11.12 -13.81 8.23
C LEU A 24 -10.90 -14.02 6.72
N PRO A 25 -11.77 -14.78 6.03
CA PRO A 25 -11.62 -15.07 4.61
C PRO A 25 -12.08 -13.89 3.74
N LEU A 26 -11.54 -12.67 3.98
CA LEU A 26 -11.76 -11.55 3.06
C LEU A 26 -10.78 -11.66 1.89
N PRO A 27 -11.17 -11.21 0.68
CA PRO A 27 -10.33 -11.21 -0.52
C PRO A 27 -9.27 -10.09 -0.47
N ILE A 28 -8.50 -10.01 0.63
CA ILE A 28 -7.51 -8.96 0.89
C ILE A 28 -6.17 -9.63 1.20
N PRO A 29 -5.04 -9.12 0.65
CA PRO A 29 -3.72 -9.62 1.00
C PRO A 29 -3.42 -9.49 2.50
N ALA A 30 -2.65 -10.45 3.05
CA ALA A 30 -2.25 -10.45 4.46
C ALA A 30 -1.46 -9.18 4.85
N SER A 31 -0.70 -8.62 3.90
CA SER A 31 0.07 -7.40 4.10
C SER A 31 -0.80 -6.20 4.50
N ILE A 32 -2.03 -6.11 3.99
CA ILE A 32 -2.96 -5.03 4.35
C ILE A 32 -3.38 -5.14 5.81
N TYR A 33 -3.65 -6.35 6.30
CA TYR A 33 -3.94 -6.56 7.72
C TYR A 33 -2.75 -6.18 8.60
N GLY A 34 -1.53 -6.60 8.22
CA GLY A 34 -0.30 -6.21 8.92
C GLY A 34 -0.13 -4.69 8.99
N LEU A 35 -0.41 -3.96 7.90
CA LEU A 35 -0.37 -2.50 7.86
C LEU A 35 -1.39 -1.87 8.82
N VAL A 36 -2.65 -2.34 8.81
CA VAL A 36 -3.70 -1.83 9.70
C VAL A 36 -3.36 -2.10 11.16
N ILE A 37 -2.84 -3.29 11.49
CA ILE A 37 -2.40 -3.65 12.85
C ILE A 37 -1.24 -2.75 13.28
N MET A 38 -0.21 -2.59 12.44
CA MET A 38 0.92 -1.71 12.76
C MET A 38 0.46 -0.27 12.97
N LEU A 39 -0.43 0.23 12.11
CA LEU A 39 -1.00 1.57 12.25
C LEU A 39 -1.76 1.72 13.56
N ALA A 40 -2.59 0.75 13.93
CA ALA A 40 -3.30 0.75 15.21
C ALA A 40 -2.33 0.77 16.39
N LEU A 41 -1.26 -0.04 16.37
CA LEU A 41 -0.24 -0.07 17.42
C LEU A 41 0.52 1.25 17.55
N LEU A 42 0.80 1.93 16.44
CA LEU A 42 1.44 3.25 16.40
C LEU A 42 0.50 4.33 16.96
N VAL A 43 -0.76 4.35 16.52
CA VAL A 43 -1.77 5.32 17.00
C VAL A 43 -2.06 5.13 18.50
N SER A 44 -2.16 3.88 18.96
CA SER A 44 -2.32 3.55 20.37
C SER A 44 -1.05 3.77 21.22
N ASN A 45 0.07 4.22 20.63
CA ASN A 45 1.36 4.43 21.29
C ASN A 45 1.96 3.19 21.99
N VAL A 46 1.43 2.00 21.71
CA VAL A 46 1.98 0.72 22.22
C VAL A 46 3.34 0.47 21.60
N VAL A 47 3.49 0.80 20.32
CA VAL A 47 4.75 0.80 19.59
C VAL A 47 5.08 2.24 19.25
N LYS A 48 6.23 2.76 19.69
CA LYS A 48 6.71 4.08 19.22
C LYS A 48 7.43 3.92 17.89
N LEU A 49 7.40 4.96 17.05
CA LEU A 49 8.04 4.97 15.73
C LEU A 49 9.53 4.57 15.78
N GLU A 50 10.25 5.03 16.80
CA GLU A 50 11.65 4.68 17.10
C GLU A 50 11.90 3.16 17.27
N HIS A 51 10.86 2.36 17.57
CA HIS A 51 10.96 0.91 17.74
C HIS A 51 10.87 0.13 16.43
N VAL A 52 10.58 0.78 15.30
CA VAL A 52 10.44 0.09 14.00
C VAL A 52 11.16 0.82 12.88
N GLU A 53 11.33 2.14 12.97
CA GLU A 53 11.86 2.99 11.90
C GLU A 53 13.19 2.50 11.31
N GLY A 54 14.19 2.20 12.14
CA GLY A 54 15.51 1.81 11.65
C GLY A 54 15.48 0.52 10.82
N ALA A 55 14.85 -0.53 11.33
CA ALA A 55 14.69 -1.79 10.59
C ALA A 55 13.78 -1.62 9.37
N SER A 56 12.69 -0.86 9.47
CA SER A 56 11.81 -0.57 8.32
C SER A 56 12.55 0.14 7.20
N MET A 57 13.34 1.18 7.50
CA MET A 57 14.15 1.88 6.51
C MET A 57 15.14 0.95 5.83
N PHE A 58 15.86 0.13 6.61
CA PHE A 58 16.77 -0.86 6.05
C PHE A 58 16.06 -1.86 5.12
N LEU A 59 14.87 -2.34 5.49
CA LEU A 59 14.08 -3.24 4.64
C LEU A 59 13.63 -2.56 3.34
N ILE A 60 13.26 -1.28 3.41
CA ILE A 60 12.89 -0.47 2.23
C ILE A 60 14.11 -0.29 1.33
N ASP A 61 15.28 -0.01 1.89
CA ASP A 61 16.52 0.19 1.14
C ASP A 61 16.95 -1.06 0.36
N ILE A 62 16.72 -2.25 0.92
CA ILE A 62 17.01 -3.53 0.23
C ILE A 62 15.84 -4.05 -0.62
N MET A 63 14.68 -3.39 -0.61
CA MET A 63 13.51 -3.82 -1.39
C MET A 63 13.81 -3.96 -2.90
N PRO A 64 14.57 -3.04 -3.56
CA PRO A 64 15.00 -3.22 -4.94
C PRO A 64 15.74 -4.53 -5.20
N LEU A 65 16.61 -4.95 -4.28
CA LEU A 65 17.35 -6.21 -4.38
C LEU A 65 16.40 -7.42 -4.29
N MET A 66 15.37 -7.35 -3.45
CA MET A 66 14.34 -8.38 -3.33
C MET A 66 13.48 -8.56 -4.60
N PHE A 67 13.48 -7.58 -5.53
CA PHE A 67 12.80 -7.74 -6.82
C PHE A 67 13.61 -8.52 -7.86
N ILE A 68 14.91 -8.73 -7.67
CA ILE A 68 15.75 -9.45 -8.65
C ILE A 68 15.22 -10.87 -8.89
N PRO A 69 14.93 -11.70 -7.85
CA PRO A 69 14.39 -13.04 -8.07
C PRO A 69 12.99 -13.02 -8.69
N ALA A 70 12.13 -12.09 -8.26
CA ALA A 70 10.79 -11.94 -8.82
C ALA A 70 10.84 -11.57 -10.32
N SER A 71 11.80 -10.74 -10.71
CA SER A 71 12.03 -10.35 -12.11
C SER A 71 12.65 -11.47 -12.92
N ALA A 72 13.56 -12.26 -12.35
CA ALA A 72 14.13 -13.43 -13.01
C ALA A 72 13.05 -14.48 -13.37
N GLY A 73 12.03 -14.65 -12.53
CA GLY A 73 10.86 -15.49 -12.82
C GLY A 73 10.02 -15.03 -14.02
N LEU A 74 10.16 -13.78 -14.48
CA LEU A 74 9.49 -13.31 -15.70
C LEU A 74 10.02 -13.99 -16.96
N ILE A 75 11.24 -14.54 -16.92
CA ILE A 75 11.84 -15.25 -18.05
C ILE A 75 10.99 -16.47 -18.42
N ASP A 76 10.45 -17.17 -17.42
CA ASP A 76 9.64 -18.39 -17.62
C ASP A 76 8.30 -18.09 -18.31
N ILE A 77 7.72 -16.91 -18.06
CA ILE A 77 6.45 -16.47 -18.66
C ILE A 77 6.63 -15.59 -19.91
N TRP A 78 7.87 -15.30 -20.30
CA TRP A 78 8.20 -14.40 -21.40
C TRP A 78 7.50 -14.73 -22.74
N PRO A 79 7.37 -16.02 -23.16
CA PRO A 79 6.68 -16.38 -24.39
C PRO A 79 5.20 -15.96 -24.40
N ASN A 80 4.54 -16.02 -23.23
CA ASN A 80 3.14 -15.63 -23.06
C ASN A 80 2.99 -14.10 -22.94
N LEU A 81 4.00 -13.41 -22.39
CA LEU A 81 3.99 -11.97 -22.17
C LEU A 81 4.28 -11.16 -23.44
N LYS A 82 5.20 -11.63 -24.29
CA LYS A 82 5.61 -10.95 -25.53
C LYS A 82 4.44 -10.49 -26.42
N PRO A 83 3.43 -11.32 -26.75
CA PRO A 83 2.33 -10.90 -27.64
C PRO A 83 1.41 -9.84 -27.02
N VAL A 84 1.33 -9.75 -25.69
CA VAL A 84 0.42 -8.83 -24.97
C VAL A 84 1.13 -7.60 -24.41
N LEU A 85 2.43 -7.46 -24.64
CA LEU A 85 3.26 -6.41 -24.07
C LEU A 85 2.78 -5.01 -24.48
N LEU A 86 2.44 -4.82 -25.76
CA LEU A 86 1.93 -3.56 -26.28
C LEU A 86 0.53 -3.23 -25.70
N PRO A 87 -0.47 -4.14 -25.72
CA PRO A 87 -1.73 -3.94 -25.00
C PRO A 87 -1.55 -3.60 -23.52
N ILE A 88 -0.65 -4.28 -22.80
CA ILE A 88 -0.39 -4.06 -21.37
C ILE A 88 0.13 -2.64 -21.12
N VAL A 89 1.10 -2.17 -21.91
CA VAL A 89 1.66 -0.82 -21.74
C VAL A 89 0.58 0.24 -21.99
N ILE A 90 -0.20 0.08 -23.06
CA ILE A 90 -1.27 1.03 -23.42
C ILE A 90 -2.33 1.06 -22.31
N ILE A 91 -2.86 -0.09 -21.90
CA ILE A 91 -3.92 -0.15 -20.89
C ILE A 91 -3.43 0.37 -19.53
N THR A 92 -2.17 0.14 -19.17
CA THR A 92 -1.57 0.65 -17.93
C THR A 92 -1.48 2.17 -17.94
N LEU A 93 -0.99 2.78 -19.03
CA LEU A 93 -0.90 4.23 -19.15
C LEU A 93 -2.29 4.89 -19.17
N VAL A 94 -3.20 4.37 -19.99
CA VAL A 94 -4.56 4.91 -20.11
C VAL A 94 -5.32 4.80 -18.80
N SER A 95 -5.29 3.63 -18.13
CA SER A 95 -5.97 3.44 -16.85
C SER A 95 -5.37 4.31 -15.74
N THR A 96 -4.05 4.47 -15.70
CA THR A 96 -3.39 5.34 -14.71
C THR A 96 -3.81 6.80 -14.88
N ILE A 97 -3.78 7.31 -16.11
CA ILE A 97 -4.22 8.69 -16.40
C ILE A 97 -5.71 8.84 -16.08
N LEU A 98 -6.54 7.88 -16.49
CA LEU A 98 -7.98 7.91 -16.25
C LEU A 98 -8.30 7.93 -14.75
N VAL A 99 -7.69 7.05 -13.96
CA VAL A 99 -7.87 7.02 -12.49
C VAL A 99 -7.44 8.34 -11.87
N MET A 100 -6.31 8.91 -12.29
CA MET A 100 -5.82 10.20 -11.80
C MET A 100 -6.80 11.34 -12.11
N VAL A 101 -7.32 11.41 -13.34
CA VAL A 101 -8.28 12.44 -13.77
C VAL A 101 -9.60 12.29 -13.02
N VAL A 102 -10.15 11.09 -12.92
CA VAL A 102 -11.42 10.84 -12.24
C VAL A 102 -11.29 11.13 -10.74
N SER A 103 -10.24 10.65 -10.09
CA SER A 103 -9.98 10.94 -8.67
C SER A 103 -9.83 12.44 -8.41
N GLY A 104 -9.12 13.15 -9.29
CA GLY A 104 -8.98 14.60 -9.22
C GLY A 104 -10.32 15.32 -9.34
N LYS A 105 -11.12 14.98 -10.37
CA LYS A 105 -12.44 15.57 -10.62
C LYS A 105 -13.44 15.29 -9.50
N VAL A 106 -13.43 14.07 -8.95
CA VAL A 106 -14.27 13.70 -7.80
C VAL A 106 -13.89 14.53 -6.58
N THR A 107 -12.60 14.71 -6.32
CA THR A 107 -12.12 15.54 -5.19
C THR A 107 -12.52 17.00 -5.38
N GLU A 108 -12.31 17.57 -6.58
CA GLU A 108 -12.74 18.93 -6.92
C GLU A 108 -14.26 19.12 -6.74
N PHE A 109 -15.05 18.13 -7.15
CA PHE A 109 -16.50 18.15 -7.00
C PHE A 109 -16.93 18.16 -5.52
N VAL A 110 -16.33 17.29 -4.70
CA VAL A 110 -16.61 17.22 -3.26
C VAL A 110 -16.23 18.51 -2.54
N ILE A 111 -15.11 19.13 -2.92
CA ILE A 111 -14.68 20.42 -2.36
C ILE A 111 -15.68 21.53 -2.72
N LYS A 112 -16.03 21.67 -4.00
CA LYS A 112 -17.01 22.69 -4.45
C LYS A 112 -18.36 22.55 -3.75
N LEU A 113 -18.86 21.32 -3.61
CA LEU A 113 -20.11 21.05 -2.90
C LEU A 113 -20.05 21.43 -1.42
N SER A 114 -18.88 21.33 -0.80
CA SER A 114 -18.65 21.72 0.60
C SER A 114 -18.55 23.25 0.75
N GLU A 115 -17.99 23.95 -0.25
CA GLU A 115 -17.91 25.42 -0.27
C GLU A 115 -19.26 26.08 -0.52
N ASP A 116 -20.07 25.53 -1.43
CA ASP A 116 -21.42 26.02 -1.71
C ASP A 116 -22.35 25.86 -0.50
N LYS A 117 -22.21 24.76 0.26
CA LYS A 117 -22.94 24.60 1.54
C LYS A 117 -22.54 25.63 2.59
N LYS A 118 -21.23 25.96 2.70
CA LYS A 118 -20.74 26.98 3.65
C LYS A 118 -21.23 28.39 3.33
N LYS A 119 -21.35 28.74 2.04
CA LYS A 119 -21.90 30.05 1.62
C LYS A 119 -23.39 30.19 1.97
N VAL A 120 -24.18 29.14 1.74
CA VAL A 120 -25.62 29.13 2.06
C VAL A 120 -25.90 29.20 3.57
N GLU A 121 -24.99 28.68 4.40
CA GLU A 121 -25.09 28.74 5.87
C GLU A 121 -24.60 30.10 6.44
N SER A 122 -23.71 30.80 5.74
CA SER A 122 -23.22 32.13 6.13
C SER A 122 -24.15 33.28 5.72
N ASP A 123 -25.04 33.06 4.76
CA ASP A 123 -26.06 34.03 4.31
C ASP A 123 -27.41 33.89 5.06
N ARG A 124 -27.50 33.00 6.05
CA ARG A 124 -28.64 32.83 6.97
C ARG A 124 -28.32 33.38 8.36
#